data_AF-A0A952YZ41-F1
#
_entry.id   AF-A0A952YZ41-F1
#
_cell.length_a   1.000
_cell.length_b   1.000
_cell.length_c   1.000
_cell.angle_alpha   90.00
_cell.angle_beta   90.00
_cell.angle_gamma   90.00
#
_symmetry.space_group_name_H-M   'P 1'
#
loop_
_entity.id
_entity.type
_entity.pdbx_description
1 polymer ?
#
loop_
_entity_poly.entity_id
_entity_poly.type
_entity_poly.pdbx_seq_one_letter_code
_entity_poly.pdbx_strand_id
1 'polypeptide(L)'
;QLEQALQSQGITLAQIIQAVMVLTGSGQLSLVQEENEISRAKKYTDKLNQFLLRKSASSGDVACLASPVTGGGIAVGRFQQLLLLAMSKGKKNIDECVQFAWQILAGQGQRIIKQGKTLETDQENIQELKEQAEKLFAKQLSILKALQII
;
A
#
# COMPACT_ATOMS: atom_id res chain seq x y z
N GLN A 1 24.10 -11.03 -15.83
CA GLN A 1 23.78 -11.62 -14.51
C GLN A 1 22.44 -12.37 -14.53
N LEU A 2 21.29 -11.74 -14.81
CA LEU A 2 20.00 -12.45 -14.84
C LEU A 2 19.91 -13.54 -15.94
N GLU A 3 20.35 -13.24 -17.16
CA GLU A 3 20.41 -14.23 -18.26
C GLU A 3 21.25 -15.46 -17.91
N GLN A 4 22.45 -15.24 -17.34
CA GLN A 4 23.32 -16.32 -16.88
C GLN A 4 22.65 -17.18 -15.80
N ALA A 5 21.92 -16.55 -14.86
CA ALA A 5 21.21 -17.27 -13.80
C ALA A 5 20.05 -18.14 -14.33
N LEU A 6 19.48 -17.79 -15.49
CA LEU A 6 18.35 -18.49 -16.09
C LEU A 6 18.75 -19.43 -17.24
N GLN A 7 20.04 -19.49 -17.58
CA GLN A 7 20.56 -20.27 -18.70
C GLN A 7 20.24 -21.78 -18.55
N SER A 8 20.33 -22.33 -17.34
CA SER A 8 20.01 -23.74 -17.06
C SER A 8 18.53 -24.10 -17.24
N GLN A 9 17.64 -23.09 -17.28
CA GLN A 9 16.21 -23.26 -17.54
C GLN A 9 15.86 -23.07 -19.03
N GLY A 10 16.86 -22.86 -19.90
CA GLY A 10 16.66 -22.62 -21.33
C GLY A 10 15.99 -21.29 -21.66
N ILE A 11 15.93 -20.34 -20.72
CA ILE A 11 15.33 -19.03 -20.92
C ILE A 11 16.35 -18.13 -21.63
N THR A 12 15.97 -17.64 -22.80
CA THR A 12 16.78 -16.77 -23.64
C THR A 12 16.67 -15.29 -23.24
N LEU A 13 17.65 -14.46 -23.59
CA LEU A 13 17.58 -13.00 -23.39
C LEU A 13 16.31 -12.38 -24.02
N ALA A 14 15.90 -12.85 -25.19
CA ALA A 14 14.69 -12.37 -25.86
C ALA A 14 13.43 -12.62 -25.02
N GLN A 15 13.31 -13.79 -24.39
CA GLN A 15 12.21 -14.11 -23.48
C GLN A 15 12.27 -13.27 -22.19
N ILE A 16 13.47 -12.99 -21.66
CA ILE A 16 13.64 -12.11 -20.51
C ILE A 16 13.15 -10.69 -20.84
N ILE A 17 13.54 -10.14 -21.99
CA ILE A 17 13.10 -8.81 -22.43
C ILE A 17 11.58 -8.76 -22.60
N GLN A 18 10.98 -9.79 -23.23
CA GLN A 18 9.53 -9.89 -23.35
C GLN A 18 8.83 -9.93 -21.98
N ALA A 19 9.34 -10.73 -21.05
CA ALA A 19 8.80 -10.80 -19.70
C ALA A 19 8.90 -9.45 -18.98
N VAL A 20 10.06 -8.77 -19.05
CA VAL A 20 10.25 -7.43 -18.47
C VAL A 20 9.26 -6.42 -19.05
N MET A 21 9.05 -6.43 -20.38
CA MET A 21 8.07 -5.53 -21.01
C MET A 21 6.65 -5.80 -20.52
N VAL A 22 6.23 -7.07 -20.45
CA VAL A 22 4.89 -7.45 -19.96
C VAL A 22 4.70 -7.09 -18.48
N LEU A 23 5.68 -7.40 -17.64
CA LEU A 23 5.63 -7.11 -16.21
C LEU A 23 5.66 -5.60 -15.94
N THR A 24 6.41 -4.83 -16.73
CA THR A 24 6.41 -3.36 -16.63
C THR A 24 5.07 -2.79 -17.10
N GLY A 25 4.57 -3.22 -18.25
CA GLY A 25 3.29 -2.74 -18.80
C GLY A 25 2.08 -3.12 -17.95
N SER A 26 2.15 -4.22 -17.19
CA SER A 26 1.11 -4.63 -16.23
C SER A 26 1.30 -4.06 -14.82
N GLY A 27 2.35 -3.27 -14.59
CA GLY A 27 2.64 -2.65 -13.28
C GLY A 27 3.16 -3.61 -12.21
N GLN A 28 3.58 -4.82 -12.58
CA GLN A 28 4.16 -5.82 -11.68
C GLN A 28 5.66 -5.62 -11.48
N LEU A 29 6.33 -4.95 -12.42
CA LEU A 29 7.72 -4.52 -12.33
C LEU A 29 7.79 -3.00 -12.38
N SER A 30 8.63 -2.41 -11.54
CA SER A 30 8.85 -0.96 -11.50
C SER A 30 10.33 -0.65 -11.54
N LEU A 31 10.67 0.47 -12.18
CA LEU A 31 12.01 1.04 -12.09
C LEU A 31 12.24 1.57 -10.67
N VAL A 32 13.45 1.38 -10.18
CA VAL A 32 13.90 1.86 -8.87
C VAL A 32 15.01 2.88 -9.06
N GLN A 33 15.11 3.81 -8.11
CA GLN A 33 16.16 4.80 -8.07
C GLN A 33 17.48 4.16 -7.58
N GLU A 34 18.59 4.82 -7.89
CA GLU A 34 19.89 4.49 -7.31
C GLU A 34 19.89 4.67 -5.79
N GLU A 35 20.68 3.87 -5.06
CA GLU A 35 20.67 3.84 -3.58
C GLU A 35 20.88 5.22 -2.94
N ASN A 36 21.74 6.05 -3.53
CA ASN A 36 21.99 7.42 -3.07
C ASN A 36 20.74 8.32 -3.19
N GLU A 37 19.97 8.19 -4.27
CA GLU A 37 18.74 8.97 -4.47
C GLU A 37 17.62 8.49 -3.54
N ILE A 38 17.50 7.16 -3.34
CA ILE A 38 16.58 6.58 -2.35
C ILE A 38 16.86 7.18 -0.96
N SER A 39 18.14 7.15 -0.54
CA SER A 39 18.57 7.67 0.76
C SER A 39 18.27 9.17 0.93
N ARG A 40 18.54 9.98 -0.10
CA ARG A 40 18.23 11.43 -0.11
C ARG A 40 16.72 11.70 -0.02
N ALA A 41 15.90 10.90 -0.70
CA ALA A 41 14.45 11.09 -0.76
C ALA A 41 13.73 10.63 0.53
N LYS A 42 14.25 9.62 1.23
CA LYS A 42 13.59 8.94 2.36
C LYS A 42 12.98 9.88 3.40
N LYS A 43 13.74 10.87 3.86
CA LYS A 43 13.28 11.83 4.88
C LYS A 43 12.07 12.65 4.41
N TYR A 44 12.01 12.99 3.12
CA TYR A 44 10.92 13.78 2.56
C TYR A 44 9.68 12.93 2.30
N THR A 45 9.87 11.72 1.76
CA THR A 45 8.77 10.77 1.56
C THR A 45 8.15 10.37 2.88
N ASP A 46 8.93 10.16 3.94
CA ASP A 46 8.40 9.85 5.28
C ASP A 46 7.54 10.97 5.84
N LYS A 47 8.00 12.22 5.74
CA LYS A 47 7.23 13.39 6.17
C LYS A 47 5.93 13.53 5.37
N LEU A 48 6.00 13.37 4.05
CA LEU A 48 4.83 13.43 3.17
C LEU A 48 3.84 12.32 3.52
N ASN A 49 4.30 11.08 3.66
CA ASN A 49 3.45 9.95 4.00
C ASN A 49 2.80 10.12 5.38
N GLN A 50 3.53 10.58 6.40
CA GLN A 50 2.95 10.88 7.70
C GLN A 50 1.89 11.98 7.65
N PHE A 51 2.05 12.95 6.75
CA PHE A 51 1.03 13.97 6.51
C PHE A 51 -0.21 13.36 5.81
N LEU A 52 -0.01 12.57 4.75
CA LEU A 52 -1.09 11.93 4.00
C LEU A 52 -1.87 10.93 4.87
N LEU A 53 -1.19 10.11 5.67
CA LEU A 53 -1.81 9.21 6.63
C LEU A 53 -2.68 9.99 7.63
N ARG A 54 -2.20 11.12 8.17
CA ARG A 54 -3.02 11.98 9.05
C ARG A 54 -4.20 12.59 8.30
N LYS A 55 -4.01 13.04 7.07
CA LYS A 55 -5.07 13.60 6.22
C LYS A 55 -6.15 12.57 5.89
N SER A 56 -5.79 11.28 5.79
CA SER A 56 -6.72 10.18 5.54
C SER A 56 -7.83 10.08 6.59
N ALA A 57 -7.57 10.58 7.81
CA ALA A 57 -8.56 10.68 8.87
C ALA A 57 -9.76 11.51 8.41
N SER A 58 -9.55 12.69 7.82
CA SER A 58 -10.62 13.61 7.43
C SER A 58 -11.05 13.50 5.95
N SER A 59 -10.18 13.04 5.05
CA SER A 59 -10.46 13.02 3.60
C SER A 59 -9.82 11.82 2.91
N GLY A 60 -10.47 11.31 1.85
CA GLY A 60 -9.96 10.24 0.99
C GLY A 60 -9.36 10.69 -0.33
N ASP A 61 -9.15 12.00 -0.53
CA ASP A 61 -8.86 12.58 -1.87
C ASP A 61 -7.51 12.14 -2.45
N VAL A 62 -6.57 11.74 -1.59
CA VAL A 62 -5.24 11.26 -2.01
C VAL A 62 -5.16 9.77 -1.72
N ALA A 63 -5.25 8.95 -2.76
CA ALA A 63 -5.22 7.49 -2.68
C ALA A 63 -3.83 6.89 -2.99
N CYS A 64 -2.76 7.61 -2.66
CA CYS A 64 -1.40 7.13 -2.84
C CYS A 64 -0.47 7.58 -1.71
N LEU A 65 0.63 6.84 -1.51
CA LEU A 65 1.75 7.20 -0.65
C LEU A 65 3.04 7.23 -1.46
N ALA A 66 3.98 8.10 -1.10
CA ALA A 66 5.25 8.27 -1.81
C ALA A 66 6.24 7.17 -1.44
N SER A 67 6.88 6.58 -2.44
CA SER A 67 7.97 5.62 -2.29
C SER A 67 9.30 6.28 -2.68
N PRO A 68 10.29 6.36 -1.77
CA PRO A 68 11.63 6.81 -2.16
C PRO A 68 12.34 5.76 -3.03
N VAL A 69 11.88 4.51 -3.07
CA VAL A 69 12.48 3.47 -3.90
C VAL A 69 12.15 3.68 -5.37
N THR A 70 10.90 4.02 -5.70
CA THR A 70 10.48 4.26 -7.09
C THR A 70 10.51 5.73 -7.49
N GLY A 71 10.64 6.65 -6.52
CA GLY A 71 10.57 8.10 -6.75
C GLY A 71 9.16 8.61 -7.05
N GLY A 72 8.13 7.77 -6.89
CA GLY A 72 6.74 8.06 -7.26
C GLY A 72 5.71 7.67 -6.21
N GLY A 73 4.44 7.84 -6.56
CA GLY A 73 3.30 7.46 -5.71
C GLY A 73 2.87 6.01 -5.94
N ILE A 74 2.64 5.27 -4.86
CA ILE A 74 2.10 3.92 -4.84
C ILE A 74 0.66 3.97 -4.37
N ALA A 75 -0.25 3.32 -5.10
CA ALA A 75 -1.67 3.31 -4.78
C ALA A 75 -1.90 2.66 -3.41
N VAL A 76 -2.43 3.44 -2.48
CA VAL A 76 -2.81 3.01 -1.13
C VAL A 76 -4.09 3.76 -0.81
N GLY A 77 -5.22 3.06 -0.85
CA GLY A 77 -6.54 3.64 -0.65
C GLY A 77 -6.74 4.14 0.79
N ARG A 78 -7.76 4.98 1.00
CA ARG A 78 -8.03 5.61 2.30
C ARG A 78 -8.12 4.61 3.46
N PHE A 79 -8.82 3.48 3.28
CA PHE A 79 -8.96 2.48 4.35
C PHE A 79 -7.61 1.86 4.72
N GLN A 80 -6.77 1.54 3.73
CA GLN A 80 -5.40 1.08 3.99
C GLN A 80 -4.58 2.17 4.68
N GLN A 81 -4.69 3.43 4.28
CA GLN A 81 -4.04 4.55 4.96
C GLN A 81 -4.49 4.70 6.42
N LEU A 82 -5.78 4.53 6.73
CA LEU A 82 -6.26 4.54 8.12
C LEU A 82 -5.70 3.38 8.95
N LEU A 83 -5.58 2.19 8.36
CA LEU A 83 -4.95 1.03 9.00
C LEU A 83 -3.45 1.27 9.26
N LEU A 84 -2.73 1.82 8.29
CA LEU A 84 -1.31 2.20 8.46
C LEU A 84 -1.15 3.34 9.48
N LEU A 85 -2.09 4.30 9.52
CA LEU A 85 -2.14 5.33 10.55
C LEU A 85 -2.31 4.69 11.94
N ALA A 86 -3.20 3.71 12.09
CA ALA A 86 -3.37 2.98 13.35
C ALA A 86 -2.06 2.31 13.81
N MET A 87 -1.36 1.64 12.90
CA MET A 87 -0.04 1.04 13.18
C MET A 87 0.97 2.10 13.63
N SER A 88 1.02 3.26 12.96
CA SER A 88 1.90 4.38 13.36
C SER A 88 1.58 4.95 14.75
N LYS A 89 0.37 4.70 15.27
CA LYS A 89 -0.09 5.04 16.63
C LYS A 89 0.11 3.90 17.63
N GLY A 90 0.83 2.85 17.25
CA GLY A 90 1.20 1.75 18.14
C GLY A 90 0.15 0.65 18.28
N LYS A 91 -0.87 0.60 17.40
CA LYS A 91 -1.80 -0.53 17.34
C LYS A 91 -1.08 -1.76 16.80
N LYS A 92 -1.14 -2.87 17.54
CA LYS A 92 -0.24 -4.04 17.33
C LYS A 92 -0.89 -5.19 16.59
N ASN A 93 -2.22 -5.29 16.62
CA ASN A 93 -2.97 -6.36 15.95
C ASN A 93 -4.01 -5.80 14.97
N ILE A 94 -4.56 -6.69 14.14
CA ILE A 94 -5.52 -6.35 13.09
C ILE A 94 -6.79 -5.75 13.71
N ASP A 95 -7.33 -6.36 14.76
CA ASP A 95 -8.58 -5.91 15.38
C ASP A 95 -8.45 -4.48 15.95
N GLU A 96 -7.34 -4.16 16.61
CA GLU A 96 -7.04 -2.79 17.07
C GLU A 96 -6.96 -1.77 15.94
N CYS A 97 -6.37 -2.15 14.80
CA CYS A 97 -6.26 -1.28 13.63
C CYS A 97 -7.63 -1.05 12.98
N VAL A 98 -8.43 -2.11 12.86
CA VAL A 98 -9.79 -2.06 12.32
C VAL A 98 -10.68 -1.19 13.20
N GLN A 99 -10.64 -1.37 14.52
CA GLN A 99 -11.42 -0.56 15.45
C GLN A 99 -11.02 0.91 15.40
N PHE A 100 -9.72 1.20 15.30
CA PHE A 100 -9.23 2.57 15.13
C PHE A 100 -9.76 3.21 13.84
N ALA A 101 -9.67 2.50 12.71
CA ALA A 101 -10.16 2.99 11.43
C ALA A 101 -11.70 3.19 11.46
N TRP A 102 -12.43 2.26 12.05
CA TRP A 102 -13.89 2.36 12.17
C TRP A 102 -14.32 3.54 13.03
N GLN A 103 -13.68 3.78 14.17
CA GLN A 103 -13.98 4.94 15.04
C GLN A 103 -13.90 6.27 14.29
N ILE A 104 -12.92 6.41 13.39
CA ILE A 104 -12.76 7.62 12.56
C ILE A 104 -13.90 7.73 11.54
N LEU A 105 -14.20 6.65 10.83
CA LEU A 105 -15.24 6.63 9.78
C LEU A 105 -16.64 6.83 10.37
N ALA A 106 -16.99 6.04 11.40
CA ALA A 106 -18.27 6.11 12.09
C ALA A 106 -18.49 7.48 12.75
N GLY A 107 -17.44 8.04 13.37
CA GLY A 107 -17.48 9.38 13.95
C GLY A 107 -17.75 10.50 12.94
N GLN A 108 -17.57 10.24 11.65
CA GLN A 108 -17.88 11.15 10.53
C GLN A 108 -19.20 10.81 9.84
N GLY A 109 -19.98 9.86 10.36
CA GLY A 109 -21.18 9.35 9.70
C GLY A 109 -20.90 8.62 8.38
N GLN A 110 -19.66 8.19 8.15
CA GLN A 110 -19.29 7.50 6.92
C GLN A 110 -19.56 6.00 7.02
N ARG A 111 -20.16 5.46 5.96
CA ARG A 111 -20.45 4.04 5.78
C ARG A 111 -19.73 3.52 4.54
N ILE A 112 -19.37 2.24 4.54
CA ILE A 112 -18.67 1.59 3.43
C ILE A 112 -19.67 1.12 2.40
N ILE A 113 -19.36 1.36 1.12
CA ILE A 113 -20.11 0.81 -0.01
C ILE A 113 -19.35 -0.40 -0.54
N LYS A 114 -19.95 -1.58 -0.45
CA LYS A 114 -19.42 -2.84 -1.01
C LYS A 114 -20.31 -3.26 -2.16
N GLN A 115 -19.74 -3.39 -3.36
CA GLN A 115 -20.46 -3.80 -4.58
C GLN A 115 -21.74 -2.98 -4.86
N GLY A 116 -21.66 -1.66 -4.68
CA GLY A 116 -22.78 -0.74 -4.90
C GLY A 116 -23.84 -0.74 -3.80
N LYS A 117 -23.69 -1.53 -2.73
CA LYS A 117 -24.57 -1.52 -1.56
C LYS A 117 -23.87 -0.89 -0.37
N THR A 118 -24.53 0.06 0.27
CA THR A 118 -24.09 0.60 1.56
C THR A 118 -24.23 -0.49 2.63
N LEU A 119 -23.19 -0.68 3.43
CA LEU A 119 -23.22 -1.52 4.61
C LEU A 119 -23.85 -0.73 5.75
N GLU A 120 -25.02 -1.14 6.24
CA GLU A 120 -25.85 -0.32 7.13
C GLU A 120 -25.46 -0.48 8.59
N THR A 121 -24.98 -1.66 8.99
CA THR A 121 -24.65 -1.94 10.37
C THR A 121 -23.16 -1.76 10.66
N ASP A 122 -22.83 -1.39 11.90
CA ASP A 122 -21.44 -1.28 12.34
C ASP A 122 -20.69 -2.61 12.20
N GLN A 123 -21.37 -3.72 12.47
CA GLN A 123 -20.80 -5.07 12.33
C GLN A 123 -20.39 -5.37 10.89
N GLU A 124 -21.24 -5.05 9.90
CA GLU A 124 -20.91 -5.25 8.48
C GLU A 124 -19.71 -4.38 8.07
N ASN A 125 -19.68 -3.12 8.49
CA ASN A 125 -18.58 -2.20 8.18
C ASN A 125 -17.25 -2.65 8.79
N ILE A 126 -17.27 -3.06 10.06
CA ILE A 126 -16.09 -3.61 10.76
C ILE A 126 -15.61 -4.88 10.06
N GLN A 127 -16.53 -5.76 9.65
CA GLN A 127 -16.18 -6.99 8.96
C GLN A 127 -15.50 -6.71 7.60
N GLU A 128 -16.00 -5.75 6.84
CA GLU A 128 -15.37 -5.32 5.59
C GLU A 128 -13.97 -4.72 5.81
N LEU A 129 -13.82 -3.84 6.82
CA LEU A 129 -12.50 -3.30 7.17
C LEU A 129 -11.53 -4.40 7.61
N LYS A 130 -12.03 -5.43 8.31
CA LYS A 130 -11.24 -6.59 8.71
C LYS A 130 -10.75 -7.39 7.51
N GLU A 131 -11.62 -7.68 6.54
CA GLU A 131 -11.21 -8.33 5.28
C GLU A 131 -10.12 -7.54 4.54
N GLN A 132 -10.22 -6.21 4.52
CA GLN A 132 -9.20 -5.35 3.92
C GLN A 132 -7.90 -5.33 4.71
N ALA A 133 -7.98 -5.30 6.05
CA ALA A 133 -6.82 -5.36 6.93
C ALA A 133 -6.07 -6.69 6.79
N GLU A 134 -6.77 -7.82 6.76
CA GLU A 134 -6.15 -9.12 6.55
C GLU A 134 -5.38 -9.19 5.23
N LYS A 135 -5.96 -8.67 4.13
CA LYS A 135 -5.28 -8.56 2.83
C LYS A 135 -4.05 -7.66 2.88
N LEU A 136 -4.16 -6.49 3.54
CA LEU A 136 -3.06 -5.54 3.72
C LEU A 136 -1.90 -6.21 4.48
N PHE A 137 -2.18 -6.81 5.63
CA PHE A 137 -1.18 -7.40 6.51
C PHE A 137 -0.53 -8.64 5.91
N ALA A 138 -1.30 -9.50 5.21
CA ALA A 138 -0.79 -10.75 4.66
C ALA A 138 0.04 -10.56 3.38
N LYS A 139 -0.31 -9.57 2.52
CA LYS A 139 0.30 -9.47 1.18
C LYS A 139 0.97 -8.13 0.89
N GLN A 140 0.34 -7.03 1.27
CA GLN A 140 0.78 -5.70 0.84
C GLN A 140 1.82 -5.09 1.78
N LEU A 141 1.81 -5.45 3.07
CA LEU A 141 2.70 -4.87 4.06
C LEU A 141 4.19 -5.11 3.74
N SER A 142 4.53 -6.30 3.25
CA SER A 142 5.89 -6.62 2.79
C SER A 142 6.31 -5.77 1.60
N ILE A 143 5.39 -5.54 0.65
CA ILE A 143 5.62 -4.68 -0.51
C ILE A 143 5.82 -3.23 -0.07
N LEU A 144 4.98 -2.70 0.81
CA LEU A 144 5.11 -1.32 1.32
C LEU A 144 6.43 -1.11 2.08
N LYS A 145 6.90 -2.12 2.83
CA LYS A 145 8.22 -2.11 3.47
C LYS A 145 9.36 -2.13 2.46
N ALA A 146 9.27 -2.99 1.44
CA ALA A 146 10.27 -3.06 0.37
C ALA A 146 10.37 -1.74 -0.41
N LEU A 147 9.23 -1.04 -0.56
CA LEU A 147 9.14 0.29 -1.16
C LEU A 147 9.46 1.43 -0.18
N GLN A 148 9.85 1.11 1.06
CA GLN A 148 10.23 2.06 2.10
C GLN A 148 9.16 3.11 2.42
N ILE A 149 7.88 2.76 2.24
CA ILE A 149 6.72 3.60 2.56
C ILE A 149 6.44 3.60 4.08
N ILE A 150 6.70 2.45 4.73
CA ILE A 150 6.51 2.20 6.16
C ILE A 150 7.72 1.51 6.78
#